data_AF-A0A7J3CBG5-F1
#
_entry.id   AF-A0A7J3CBG5-F1
#
_cell.length_a   1.000
_cell.length_b   1.000
_cell.length_c   1.000
_cell.angle_alpha   90.00
_cell.angle_beta   90.00
_cell.angle_gamma   90.00
#
_symmetry.space_group_name_H-M   'P 1'
#
loop_
_entity.id
_entity.type
_entity.pdbx_description
1 polymer ?
#
loop_
_entity_poly.entity_id
_entity_poly.type
_entity_poly.pdbx_seq_one_letter_code
_entity_poly.pdbx_strand_id
1 'polypeptide(L)'
;MKVEVSKGIEELKFALLSPEEIRRMSAVKVITPDTYDDDGYPIEKGLMDPSMGVIEPGLKCKTCGGKVDQCPGHFGHLELAMPVVHIGFIKEIYSILSSTCSNCGRIKLPDDKIKEYFDRMKEAGNGLSDIQYDDIVSEVESDASDVVICPHCHFENQKISLDKPTTFREEGKKLTPKEIRERFEKIPNDDLPLIGLDP
;
A
#
# COMPACT_ATOMS: atom_id res chain seq x y z
N MET A 1 -43.66 14.27 7.40
CA MET A 1 -42.51 14.05 8.30
C MET A 1 -41.42 13.35 7.50
N LYS A 2 -40.22 13.94 7.38
CA LYS A 2 -39.06 13.23 6.85
C LYS A 2 -38.56 12.33 7.98
N VAL A 3 -38.57 11.02 7.76
CA VAL A 3 -38.00 10.06 8.71
C VAL A 3 -36.48 10.20 8.61
N GLU A 4 -35.82 10.62 9.69
CA GLU A 4 -34.37 10.56 9.79
C GLU A 4 -33.94 9.10 9.91
N VAL A 5 -33.28 8.59 8.87
CA VAL A 5 -32.72 7.25 8.87
C VAL A 5 -31.32 7.34 9.45
N SER A 6 -31.15 6.95 10.72
CA SER A 6 -29.83 6.78 11.33
C SER A 6 -29.30 5.38 10.98
N LYS A 7 -28.16 5.30 10.28
CA LYS A 7 -27.45 4.04 10.06
C LYS A 7 -26.37 3.86 11.14
N GLY A 8 -26.23 2.64 11.67
CA GLY A 8 -25.12 2.27 12.53
C GLY A 8 -23.90 1.80 11.72
N ILE A 9 -22.71 1.88 12.31
CA ILE A 9 -21.50 1.29 11.75
C ILE A 9 -21.47 -0.19 12.14
N GLU A 10 -21.44 -1.08 11.15
CA GLU A 10 -21.43 -2.54 11.36
C GLU A 10 -20.01 -3.07 11.46
N GLU A 11 -19.13 -2.69 10.53
CA GLU A 11 -17.75 -3.14 10.45
C GLU A 11 -16.81 -2.04 9.92
N LEU A 12 -15.52 -2.19 10.19
CA LEU A 12 -14.45 -1.38 9.62
C LEU A 12 -13.49 -2.31 8.87
N LYS A 13 -13.32 -2.07 7.57
CA LYS A 13 -12.37 -2.78 6.72
C LYS A 13 -11.19 -1.87 6.43
N PHE A 14 -10.01 -2.31 6.84
CA PHE A 14 -8.76 -1.61 6.56
C PHE A 14 -8.24 -2.04 5.19
N ALA A 15 -7.73 -1.07 4.44
CA ALA A 15 -7.15 -1.30 3.12
C ALA A 15 -6.03 -0.29 2.87
N LEU A 16 -5.19 -0.58 1.88
CA LEU A 16 -4.22 0.37 1.36
C LEU A 16 -4.88 1.26 0.33
N LEU A 17 -4.63 2.56 0.42
CA LEU A 17 -5.14 3.52 -0.57
C LEU A 17 -4.35 3.39 -1.87
N SER A 18 -5.05 3.11 -2.96
CA SER A 18 -4.43 3.14 -4.28
C SER A 18 -4.07 4.58 -4.69
N PRO A 19 -3.07 4.78 -5.56
CA PRO A 19 -2.74 6.11 -6.08
C PRO A 19 -3.92 6.81 -6.76
N GLU A 20 -4.84 6.05 -7.37
CA GLU A 20 -6.03 6.60 -8.01
C GLU A 20 -7.06 7.10 -6.99
N GLU A 21 -7.23 6.37 -5.88
CA GLU A 21 -8.11 6.79 -4.78
C GLU A 21 -7.60 8.05 -4.09
N ILE A 22 -6.29 8.13 -3.84
CA ILE A 22 -5.65 9.33 -3.28
C ILE A 22 -5.95 10.54 -4.17
N ARG A 23 -5.79 10.40 -5.50
CA ARG A 23 -6.11 11.48 -6.44
C ARG A 23 -7.60 11.82 -6.44
N ARG A 24 -8.48 10.82 -6.37
CA ARG A 24 -9.95 11.02 -6.35
C ARG A 24 -10.44 11.71 -5.08
N MET A 25 -9.84 11.41 -3.93
CA MET A 25 -10.16 12.04 -2.65
C MET A 25 -9.58 13.46 -2.51
N SER A 26 -8.62 13.80 -3.37
CA SER A 26 -7.88 15.04 -3.25
C SER A 26 -8.63 16.23 -3.86
N ALA A 27 -8.75 17.30 -3.08
CA ALA A 27 -9.28 18.59 -3.53
C ALA A 27 -8.26 19.40 -4.33
N VAL A 28 -6.96 19.24 -4.05
CA VAL A 28 -5.89 20.02 -4.69
C VAL A 28 -4.61 19.21 -4.83
N LYS A 29 -3.95 19.38 -5.98
CA LYS A 29 -2.56 18.97 -6.18
C LYS A 29 -1.64 20.06 -5.64
N VAL A 30 -0.94 19.77 -4.56
CA VAL A 30 0.03 20.70 -3.97
C VAL A 30 1.32 20.67 -4.80
N ILE A 31 1.80 21.85 -5.19
CA ILE A 31 3.03 22.00 -6.00
C ILE A 31 3.99 23.04 -5.43
N THR A 32 3.50 23.97 -4.60
CA THR A 32 4.29 25.03 -4.01
C THR A 32 4.62 24.69 -2.55
N PRO A 33 5.88 24.76 -2.12
CA PRO A 33 6.26 24.45 -0.74
C PRO A 33 5.92 25.59 0.24
N ASP A 34 5.71 26.80 -0.27
CA ASP A 34 5.43 27.99 0.53
C ASP A 34 4.00 27.97 1.11
N THR A 35 3.84 28.66 2.23
CA THR A 35 2.58 28.72 2.99
C THR A 35 1.79 29.97 2.69
N TYR A 36 2.38 31.15 2.90
CA TYR A 36 1.76 32.46 2.73
C TYR A 36 2.62 33.34 1.82
N ASP A 37 1.97 34.26 1.11
CA ASP A 37 2.65 35.31 0.34
C ASP A 37 3.12 36.47 1.22
N ASP A 38 3.78 37.46 0.62
CA ASP A 38 4.31 38.65 1.31
C ASP A 38 3.20 39.51 1.95
N ASP A 39 1.96 39.39 1.47
CA ASP A 39 0.77 40.08 1.99
C ASP A 39 0.08 39.29 3.12
N GLY A 40 0.58 38.08 3.43
CA GLY A 40 0.06 37.20 4.48
C GLY A 40 -1.13 36.33 4.04
N TYR A 41 -1.43 36.24 2.75
CA TYR A 41 -2.50 35.38 2.23
C TYR A 41 -1.98 33.98 1.87
N PRO A 42 -2.79 32.92 2.04
CA PRO A 42 -2.40 31.58 1.64
C PRO A 42 -2.16 31.46 0.13
N ILE A 43 -1.07 30.80 -0.25
CA ILE A 43 -0.69 30.61 -1.65
C ILE A 43 -1.54 29.51 -2.29
N GLU A 44 -2.05 29.76 -3.50
CA GLU A 44 -2.76 28.74 -4.29
C GLU A 44 -1.82 27.58 -4.67
N LYS A 45 -2.33 26.36 -4.52
CA LYS A 45 -1.60 25.10 -4.65
C LYS A 45 -0.38 24.99 -3.71
N GLY A 46 -0.35 25.79 -2.65
CA GLY A 46 0.60 25.71 -1.55
C GLY A 46 0.13 24.80 -0.42
N LEU A 47 0.90 24.76 0.67
CA LEU A 47 0.57 23.95 1.84
C LEU A 47 -0.67 24.43 2.60
N MET A 48 -1.00 25.72 2.49
CA MET A 48 -2.14 26.35 3.14
C MET A 48 -3.30 26.63 2.18
N ASP A 49 -3.38 25.94 1.03
CA ASP A 49 -4.42 26.20 0.02
C ASP A 49 -5.84 26.12 0.63
N PRO A 50 -6.69 27.17 0.45
CA PRO A 50 -8.04 27.21 1.01
C PRO A 50 -8.99 26.08 0.56
N SER A 51 -8.63 25.33 -0.47
CA SER A 51 -9.35 24.13 -0.94
C SER A 51 -9.18 22.95 0.01
N MET A 52 -8.09 22.89 0.79
CA MET A 52 -7.89 21.88 1.83
C MET A 52 -8.59 22.22 3.16
N GLY A 53 -9.05 23.46 3.29
CA GLY A 53 -9.70 23.97 4.50
C GLY A 53 -9.23 25.38 4.81
N VAL A 54 -9.84 26.00 5.81
CA VAL A 54 -9.47 27.34 6.26
C VAL A 54 -9.36 27.37 7.78
N ILE A 55 -8.36 28.07 8.29
CA ILE A 55 -8.15 28.29 9.73
C ILE A 55 -8.38 29.75 10.14
N GLU A 56 -8.37 30.68 9.17
CA GLU A 56 -8.47 32.11 9.44
C GLU A 56 -9.93 32.57 9.51
N PRO A 57 -10.29 33.36 10.54
CA PRO A 57 -11.60 34.00 10.62
C PRO A 57 -11.82 34.96 9.44
N GLY A 58 -12.84 34.69 8.62
CA GLY A 58 -13.20 35.54 7.47
C GLY A 58 -12.97 34.87 6.12
N LEU A 59 -12.14 33.83 6.06
CA LEU A 59 -12.00 33.00 4.87
C LEU A 59 -13.04 31.87 4.85
N LYS A 60 -13.34 31.38 3.65
CA LYS A 60 -14.22 30.23 3.42
C LYS A 60 -13.46 29.20 2.60
N CYS A 61 -13.68 27.93 2.91
CA CYS A 61 -13.08 26.84 2.15
C CYS A 61 -13.56 26.88 0.68
N LYS A 62 -12.63 26.78 -0.27
CA LYS A 62 -12.96 26.77 -1.71
C LYS A 62 -13.71 25.51 -2.13
N THR A 63 -13.59 24.41 -1.38
CA THR A 63 -14.19 23.11 -1.70
C THR A 63 -15.63 22.98 -1.19
N CYS A 64 -15.87 23.26 0.11
CA CYS A 64 -17.20 23.09 0.71
C CYS A 64 -17.94 24.42 1.02
N GLY A 65 -17.27 25.56 0.92
CA GLY A 65 -17.82 26.88 1.27
C GLY A 65 -17.97 27.14 2.78
N GLY A 66 -17.63 26.16 3.63
CA GLY A 66 -17.68 26.25 5.08
C GLY A 66 -16.66 27.22 5.65
N LYS A 67 -17.00 27.80 6.81
CA LYS A 67 -16.08 28.54 7.68
C LYS A 67 -15.26 27.58 8.54
N VAL A 68 -14.34 28.12 9.34
CA VAL A 68 -13.44 27.35 10.24
C VAL A 68 -14.19 26.35 11.13
N ASP A 69 -15.36 26.72 11.64
CA ASP A 69 -16.19 25.92 12.54
C ASP A 69 -17.05 24.86 11.83
N GLN A 70 -17.18 24.95 10.50
CA GLN A 70 -18.09 24.12 9.70
C GLN A 70 -17.34 23.20 8.72
N CYS A 71 -16.12 23.55 8.35
CA CYS A 71 -15.33 22.80 7.37
C CYS A 71 -14.68 21.58 8.04
N PRO A 72 -14.97 20.34 7.59
CA PRO A 72 -14.34 19.14 8.14
C PRO A 72 -12.86 18.99 7.73
N GLY A 73 -12.42 19.74 6.71
CA GLY A 73 -11.12 19.60 6.07
C GLY A 73 -11.19 18.69 4.84
N HIS A 74 -10.29 18.92 3.89
CA HIS A 74 -10.21 18.14 2.65
C HIS A 74 -8.75 17.77 2.37
N PHE A 75 -8.54 16.56 1.86
CA PHE A 75 -7.20 16.09 1.56
C PHE A 75 -6.62 16.78 0.32
N GLY A 76 -5.32 17.09 0.37
CA GLY A 76 -4.48 17.36 -0.79
C GLY A 76 -3.67 16.12 -1.17
N HIS A 77 -3.04 16.14 -2.34
CA HIS A 77 -2.04 15.14 -2.70
C HIS A 77 -0.78 15.78 -3.28
N LEU A 78 0.33 15.07 -3.11
CA LEU A 78 1.61 15.35 -3.75
C LEU A 78 1.86 14.28 -4.81
N GLU A 79 2.06 14.70 -6.05
CA GLU A 79 2.45 13.79 -7.12
C GLU A 79 3.97 13.59 -7.06
N LEU A 80 4.41 12.42 -6.61
CA LEU A 80 5.84 12.10 -6.52
C LEU A 80 6.40 11.81 -7.92
N ALA A 81 7.58 12.36 -8.22
CA ALA A 81 8.24 12.14 -9.51
C ALA A 81 8.72 10.69 -9.71
N MET A 82 8.98 9.98 -8.61
CA MET A 82 9.46 8.59 -8.59
C MET A 82 8.78 7.83 -7.45
N PRO A 83 8.57 6.50 -7.58
CA PRO A 83 8.06 5.69 -6.49
C PRO A 83 9.01 5.70 -5.29
N VAL A 84 8.45 5.67 -4.09
CA VAL A 84 9.18 5.63 -2.83
C VAL A 84 8.66 4.45 -2.04
N VAL A 85 9.57 3.68 -1.44
CA VAL A 85 9.20 2.59 -0.55
C VAL A 85 8.69 3.16 0.76
N HIS A 86 7.52 2.68 1.20
CA HIS A 86 6.96 3.06 2.48
C HIS A 86 7.68 2.32 3.62
N ILE A 87 8.22 3.07 4.58
CA ILE A 87 9.05 2.52 5.66
C ILE A 87 8.30 1.54 6.58
N GLY A 88 6.97 1.68 6.67
CA GLY A 88 6.13 0.79 7.44
C GLY A 88 5.98 -0.62 6.86
N PHE A 89 6.33 -0.82 5.57
CA PHE A 89 6.15 -2.10 4.87
C PHE A 89 7.48 -2.77 4.50
N ILE A 90 8.60 -2.40 5.13
CA ILE A 90 9.92 -2.90 4.73
C ILE A 90 10.04 -4.42 4.92
N LYS A 91 9.45 -4.98 5.97
CA LYS A 91 9.53 -6.43 6.25
C LYS A 91 8.71 -7.22 5.25
N GLU A 92 7.50 -6.74 4.97
CA GLU A 92 6.54 -7.30 4.04
C GLU A 92 7.12 -7.25 2.61
N ILE A 93 7.68 -6.10 2.21
CA ILE A 93 8.36 -5.97 0.92
C ILE A 93 9.54 -6.94 0.81
N TYR A 94 10.35 -7.08 1.87
CA TYR A 94 11.45 -8.06 1.88
C TYR A 94 10.94 -9.48 1.70
N SER A 95 9.86 -9.84 2.39
CA SER A 95 9.28 -11.18 2.33
C SER A 95 8.74 -11.50 0.94
N ILE A 96 7.93 -10.59 0.37
CA ILE A 96 7.36 -10.73 -0.98
C ILE A 96 8.47 -10.81 -2.04
N LEU A 97 9.51 -9.97 -1.95
CA LEU A 97 10.65 -10.03 -2.88
C LEU A 97 11.43 -11.35 -2.76
N SER A 98 11.46 -11.95 -1.57
CA SER A 98 12.20 -13.19 -1.31
C SER A 98 11.38 -14.43 -1.67
N SER A 99 10.05 -14.39 -1.59
CA SER A 99 9.15 -15.52 -1.83
C SER A 99 8.66 -15.64 -3.29
N THR A 100 8.67 -14.54 -4.04
CA THR A 100 8.21 -14.51 -5.44
C THR A 100 9.36 -14.59 -6.45
N CYS A 101 9.07 -15.04 -7.67
CA CYS A 101 10.06 -15.09 -8.74
C CYS A 101 10.22 -13.73 -9.42
N SER A 102 11.45 -13.24 -9.55
CA SER A 102 11.74 -11.95 -10.17
C SER A 102 11.40 -11.86 -11.66
N ASN A 103 11.34 -13.01 -12.35
CA ASN A 103 11.01 -13.09 -13.76
C ASN A 103 9.49 -13.15 -14.01
N CYS A 104 8.81 -14.17 -13.46
CA CYS A 104 7.39 -14.43 -13.75
C CYS A 104 6.39 -13.92 -12.70
N GLY A 105 6.84 -13.43 -11.53
CA GLY A 105 5.98 -12.90 -10.47
C GLY A 105 5.24 -13.95 -9.64
N ARG A 106 5.23 -15.23 -10.06
CA ARG A 106 4.62 -16.33 -9.29
C ARG A 106 5.38 -16.61 -8.00
N ILE A 107 4.67 -17.09 -6.99
CA ILE A 107 5.31 -17.63 -5.78
C ILE A 107 6.23 -18.80 -6.12
N LYS A 108 7.36 -18.94 -5.44
CA LYS A 108 8.37 -19.97 -5.76
C LYS A 108 8.02 -21.34 -5.15
N LEU A 109 6.75 -21.77 -5.27
CA LEU A 109 6.26 -23.04 -4.76
C LEU A 109 5.65 -23.89 -5.88
N PRO A 110 5.82 -25.22 -5.87
CA PRO A 110 5.11 -26.10 -6.80
C PRO A 110 3.60 -26.03 -6.61
N ASP A 111 2.82 -26.26 -7.67
CA ASP A 111 1.35 -26.19 -7.65
C ASP A 111 0.71 -27.12 -6.61
N ASP A 112 1.34 -28.27 -6.32
CA ASP A 112 0.84 -29.21 -5.31
C ASP A 112 0.95 -28.63 -3.89
N LYS A 113 2.06 -27.96 -3.56
CA LYS A 113 2.23 -27.24 -2.28
C LYS A 113 1.29 -26.05 -2.19
N ILE A 114 1.12 -25.31 -3.28
CA ILE A 114 0.18 -24.17 -3.33
C ILE A 114 -1.23 -24.63 -2.94
N LYS A 115 -1.71 -25.73 -3.50
CA LYS A 115 -3.02 -26.30 -3.15
C LYS A 115 -3.11 -26.70 -1.67
N GLU A 116 -2.08 -27.35 -1.14
CA GLU A 116 -2.02 -27.72 0.28
C GLU A 116 -2.15 -26.50 1.20
N TYR A 117 -1.43 -25.41 0.91
CA TYR A 117 -1.54 -24.18 1.70
C TYR A 117 -2.91 -23.53 1.55
N PHE A 118 -3.51 -23.53 0.36
CA PHE A 118 -4.86 -23.00 0.17
C PHE A 118 -5.92 -23.78 0.96
N ASP A 119 -5.81 -25.11 1.01
CA ASP A 119 -6.74 -25.93 1.78
C ASP A 119 -6.58 -25.66 3.28
N ARG A 120 -5.34 -25.54 3.78
CA ARG A 120 -5.05 -25.11 5.16
C ARG A 120 -5.62 -23.72 5.48
N MET A 121 -5.48 -22.76 4.56
CA MET A 121 -6.01 -21.39 4.72
C MET A 121 -7.53 -21.36 4.76
N LYS A 122 -8.22 -22.18 3.94
CA LYS A 122 -9.68 -22.29 3.96
C LYS A 122 -10.20 -22.94 5.23
N GLU A 123 -9.50 -23.94 5.76
CA GLU A 123 -9.81 -24.53 7.06
C GLU A 123 -9.67 -23.49 8.18
N ALA A 124 -8.62 -22.66 8.12
CA ALA A 124 -8.40 -21.58 9.08
C ALA A 124 -9.49 -20.49 9.01
N GLY A 125 -9.91 -20.07 7.81
CA GLY A 125 -10.92 -19.03 7.61
C GLY A 125 -12.34 -19.38 8.10
N ASN A 126 -12.62 -20.66 8.37
CA ASN A 126 -13.93 -21.12 8.83
C ASN A 126 -14.06 -21.26 10.36
N GLY A 127 -13.03 -20.96 11.15
CA GLY A 127 -13.14 -21.12 12.60
C GLY A 127 -11.96 -20.73 13.48
N LEU A 128 -10.90 -20.10 12.97
CA LEU A 128 -9.68 -19.83 13.74
C LEU A 128 -9.31 -18.33 13.75
N SER A 129 -8.62 -17.90 14.81
CA SER A 129 -8.20 -16.51 15.06
C SER A 129 -7.10 -16.05 14.09
N ASP A 130 -7.06 -14.76 13.77
CA ASP A 130 -6.07 -14.08 12.90
C ASP A 130 -4.62 -14.57 13.06
N ILE A 131 -4.21 -14.92 14.28
CA ILE A 131 -2.87 -15.44 14.62
C ILE A 131 -2.48 -16.68 13.78
N GLN A 132 -3.43 -17.58 13.52
CA GLN A 132 -3.14 -18.82 12.80
C GLN A 132 -2.97 -18.58 11.30
N TYR A 133 -3.58 -17.52 10.76
CA TYR A 133 -3.40 -17.14 9.37
C TYR A 133 -1.98 -16.57 9.16
N ASP A 134 -1.53 -15.70 10.05
CA ASP A 134 -0.19 -15.11 10.02
C ASP A 134 0.92 -16.18 10.13
N ASP A 135 0.71 -17.21 10.95
CA ASP A 135 1.64 -18.34 11.07
C ASP A 135 1.75 -19.11 9.74
N ILE A 136 0.63 -19.38 9.05
CA ILE A 136 0.63 -20.06 7.75
C ILE A 136 1.34 -19.21 6.69
N VAL A 137 1.07 -17.91 6.62
CA VAL A 137 1.73 -17.00 5.67
C VAL A 137 3.24 -16.99 5.92
N SER A 138 3.66 -16.92 7.19
CA SER A 138 5.08 -16.95 7.56
C SER A 138 5.77 -18.26 7.15
N GLU A 139 5.08 -19.41 7.28
CA GLU A 139 5.58 -20.71 6.79
C GLU A 139 5.74 -20.70 5.25
N VAL A 140 4.73 -20.21 4.53
CA VAL A 140 4.74 -20.11 3.07
C VAL A 140 5.91 -19.24 2.59
N GLU A 141 6.11 -18.09 3.22
CA GLU A 141 7.19 -17.16 2.91
C GLU A 141 8.57 -17.80 3.14
N SER A 142 8.75 -18.53 4.24
CA SER A 142 9.97 -19.26 4.54
C SER A 142 10.27 -20.31 3.47
N ASP A 143 9.30 -21.20 3.21
CA ASP A 143 9.42 -22.28 2.23
C ASP A 143 9.72 -21.75 0.82
N ALA A 144 9.05 -20.68 0.41
CA ALA A 144 9.27 -20.06 -0.89
C ALA A 144 10.62 -19.32 -0.97
N SER A 145 11.09 -18.75 0.13
CA SER A 145 12.36 -18.00 0.17
C SER A 145 13.59 -18.87 -0.06
N ASP A 146 13.54 -20.13 0.38
CA ASP A 146 14.63 -21.10 0.24
C ASP A 146 14.75 -21.65 -1.19
N VAL A 147 13.70 -21.53 -2.01
CA VAL A 147 13.71 -21.99 -3.39
C VAL A 147 14.47 -21.02 -4.29
N VAL A 148 15.56 -21.51 -4.90
CA VAL A 148 16.39 -20.76 -5.84
C VAL A 148 15.83 -20.82 -7.26
N ILE A 149 15.56 -22.03 -7.77
CA ILE A 149 15.05 -22.22 -9.13
C ILE A 149 13.53 -22.22 -9.12
N CYS A 150 12.90 -21.30 -9.88
CA CYS A 150 11.45 -21.19 -9.94
C CYS A 150 10.80 -22.44 -10.57
N PRO A 151 9.80 -23.06 -9.93
CA PRO A 151 9.13 -24.24 -10.48
C PRO A 151 8.23 -23.94 -11.70
N HIS A 152 7.88 -22.68 -11.94
CA HIS A 152 6.98 -22.29 -13.04
C HIS A 152 7.73 -21.88 -14.31
N CYS A 153 8.80 -21.10 -14.18
CA CYS A 153 9.56 -20.58 -15.33
C CYS A 153 11.03 -21.03 -15.39
N HIS A 154 11.49 -21.84 -14.43
CA HIS A 154 12.86 -22.35 -14.32
C HIS A 154 13.94 -21.28 -14.22
N PHE A 155 13.55 -20.03 -13.91
CA PHE A 155 14.48 -18.94 -13.67
C PHE A 155 15.23 -19.14 -12.34
N GLU A 156 16.54 -18.94 -12.35
CA GLU A 156 17.40 -18.99 -11.17
C GLU A 156 17.33 -17.65 -10.43
N ASN A 157 16.61 -17.63 -9.32
CA ASN A 157 16.40 -16.42 -8.51
C ASN A 157 17.61 -16.19 -7.61
N GLN A 158 17.94 -14.92 -7.46
CA GLN A 158 19.03 -14.49 -6.60
C GLN A 158 18.54 -14.21 -5.18
N LYS A 159 19.44 -14.42 -4.21
CA LYS A 159 19.11 -14.15 -2.81
C LYS A 159 18.99 -12.64 -2.59
N ILE A 160 17.88 -12.23 -2.01
CA ILE A 160 17.64 -10.86 -1.58
C ILE A 160 18.24 -10.66 -0.19
N SER A 161 18.89 -9.51 0.03
CA SER A 161 19.35 -9.09 1.35
C SER A 161 18.82 -7.71 1.70
N LEU A 162 18.51 -7.50 2.99
CA LEU A 162 18.04 -6.23 3.52
C LEU A 162 19.16 -5.52 4.28
N ASP A 163 19.70 -4.47 3.67
CA ASP A 163 20.54 -3.47 4.34
C ASP A 163 19.61 -2.51 5.08
N LYS A 164 19.47 -2.74 6.39
CA LYS A 164 18.64 -1.89 7.25
C LYS A 164 19.11 -0.42 7.18
N PRO A 165 18.18 0.55 7.15
CA PRO A 165 16.75 0.40 7.43
C PRO A 165 15.85 0.14 6.20
N THR A 166 16.27 0.48 4.98
CA THR A 166 15.35 0.54 3.82
C THR A 166 15.94 0.07 2.48
N THR A 167 17.16 -0.46 2.46
CA THR A 167 17.83 -0.79 1.20
C THR A 167 17.79 -2.29 0.92
N PHE A 168 17.14 -2.68 -0.17
CA PHE A 168 17.13 -4.05 -0.67
C PHE A 168 18.26 -4.26 -1.67
N ARG A 169 18.95 -5.40 -1.59
CA ARG A 169 19.98 -5.80 -2.55
C ARG A 169 19.72 -7.18 -3.11
N GLU A 170 20.14 -7.36 -4.34
CA GLU A 170 20.16 -8.62 -5.08
C GLU A 170 21.56 -8.78 -5.66
N GLU A 171 22.29 -9.84 -5.31
CA GLU A 171 23.73 -10.02 -5.65
C GLU A 171 24.62 -8.80 -5.32
N GLY A 172 24.29 -8.08 -4.25
CA GLY A 172 25.00 -6.85 -3.86
C GLY A 172 24.60 -5.60 -4.66
N LYS A 173 23.84 -5.72 -5.76
CA LYS A 173 23.24 -4.59 -6.48
C LYS A 173 22.02 -4.09 -5.71
N LYS A 174 21.94 -2.77 -5.51
CA LYS A 174 20.77 -2.12 -4.89
C LYS A 174 19.57 -2.18 -5.84
N LEU A 175 18.44 -2.67 -5.33
CA LEU A 175 17.15 -2.59 -6.01
C LEU A 175 16.57 -1.18 -5.85
N THR A 176 16.11 -0.61 -6.96
CA THR A 176 15.40 0.67 -6.96
C THR A 176 13.91 0.47 -6.63
N PRO A 177 13.24 1.46 -6.03
CA PRO A 177 11.79 1.38 -5.80
C PRO A 177 10.98 1.13 -7.08
N LYS A 178 11.49 1.59 -8.23
CA LYS A 178 10.88 1.35 -9.53
C LYS A 178 10.97 -0.12 -9.94
N GLU A 179 12.15 -0.73 -9.84
CA GLU A 179 12.34 -2.17 -10.11
C GLU A 179 11.48 -3.04 -9.16
N ILE A 180 11.38 -2.68 -7.88
CA ILE A 180 10.53 -3.38 -6.91
C ILE A 180 9.05 -3.31 -7.35
N ARG A 181 8.57 -2.12 -7.71
CA ARG A 181 7.20 -1.93 -8.19
C ARG A 181 6.91 -2.75 -9.45
N GLU A 182 7.81 -2.72 -10.43
CA GLU A 182 7.67 -3.50 -11.68
C GLU A 182 7.62 -5.01 -11.43
N ARG A 183 8.26 -5.51 -10.36
CA ARG A 183 8.14 -6.92 -9.96
C ARG A 183 6.80 -7.21 -9.32
N PHE A 184 6.32 -6.33 -8.43
CA PHE A 184 5.05 -6.52 -7.73
C PHE A 184 3.85 -6.48 -8.68
N GLU A 185 3.90 -5.65 -9.73
CA GLU A 185 2.86 -5.60 -10.76
C GLU A 185 2.75 -6.90 -11.59
N LYS A 186 3.71 -7.82 -11.49
CA LYS A 186 3.65 -9.15 -12.16
C LYS A 186 3.02 -10.24 -11.30
N ILE A 187 2.84 -10.01 -10.00
CA ILE A 187 2.29 -11.02 -9.09
C ILE A 187 0.81 -11.19 -9.43
N PRO A 188 0.34 -12.40 -9.76
CA PRO A 188 -1.07 -12.61 -10.06
C PRO A 188 -1.91 -12.56 -8.78
N ASN A 189 -3.16 -12.11 -8.92
CA ASN A 189 -4.11 -12.02 -7.81
C ASN A 189 -4.32 -13.37 -7.10
N ASP A 190 -4.24 -14.47 -7.85
CA ASP A 190 -4.37 -15.83 -7.30
C ASP A 190 -3.26 -16.17 -6.29
N ASP A 191 -2.07 -15.56 -6.38
CA ASP A 191 -0.96 -15.81 -5.46
C ASP A 191 -0.96 -14.83 -4.27
N LEU A 192 -1.76 -13.76 -4.29
CA LEU A 192 -1.78 -12.72 -3.23
C LEU A 192 -2.17 -13.27 -1.83
N PRO A 193 -3.18 -14.16 -1.68
CA PRO A 193 -3.52 -14.69 -0.37
C PRO A 193 -2.39 -15.47 0.29
N LEU A 194 -1.55 -16.14 -0.51
CA LEU A 194 -0.39 -16.91 -0.03
C LEU A 194 0.68 -16.03 0.64
N ILE A 195 0.74 -14.75 0.26
CA ILE A 195 1.63 -13.74 0.84
C ILE A 195 0.89 -12.78 1.78
N GLY A 196 -0.29 -13.18 2.26
CA GLY A 196 -1.07 -12.41 3.24
C GLY A 196 -1.73 -11.15 2.71
N LEU A 197 -1.95 -11.05 1.40
CA LEU A 197 -2.62 -9.90 0.76
C LEU A 197 -4.00 -10.30 0.21
N ASP A 198 -4.99 -9.43 0.43
CA ASP A 198 -6.33 -9.55 -0.14
C ASP A 198 -6.40 -8.81 -1.50
N PRO A 199 -6.77 -9.48 -2.61
CA PRO A 199 -6.79 -8.91 -3.97
C PRO A 199 -7.79 -7.76 -4.20
#